data_AF-A0A5M6IW02-F1
#
_entry.id   AF-A0A5M6IW02-F1
#
_cell.length_a   1.000
_cell.length_b   1.000
_cell.length_c   1.000
_cell.angle_alpha   90.00
_cell.angle_beta   90.00
_cell.angle_gamma   90.00
#
_symmetry.space_group_name_H-M   'P 1'
#
loop_
_entity.id
_entity.type
_entity.pdbx_description
1 polymer ?
#
loop_
_entity_poly.entity_id
_entity_poly.type
_entity_poly.pdbx_seq_one_letter_code
_entity_poly.pdbx_strand_id
1 'polypeptide(L)'
;MRLSPARFDRMLRDLGQRVSWRRAAPCPCRDPNTGQGRYGCLRCRGLGTIWGDPIPAWTGLSGMKLAREYAAFGRWESGDVVLTIPGASPLFAAGEHDRILMMDSSEPFQLVLTHDGTDAPACVRDGLVVQIDRCFWLGAGDAIVEGDAPVAAPDGTLSWAAGANAPEPGQQFSIVGRRRPEYFLLIELPQDRAHHGGLPLPRRVAARRFQLFGNIGPRT
;
A
#
# COMPACT_ATOMS: atom_id res chain seq x y z
N MET A 1 20.48 4.79 33.52
CA MET A 1 20.54 4.90 32.04
C MET A 1 19.52 5.96 31.62
N ARG A 2 19.94 7.15 31.12
CA ARG A 2 19.00 8.16 30.62
C ARG A 2 18.61 7.78 29.18
N LEU A 3 17.34 7.45 28.96
CA LEU A 3 16.80 7.28 27.61
C LEU A 3 16.82 8.66 26.92
N SER A 4 17.56 8.78 25.83
CA SER A 4 17.61 10.00 25.02
C SER A 4 16.79 9.77 23.74
N PRO A 5 15.64 10.45 23.57
CA PRO A 5 14.81 10.31 22.36
C PRO A 5 15.60 10.54 21.08
N ALA A 6 16.49 11.56 21.06
CA ALA A 6 17.31 11.87 19.90
C ALA A 6 18.28 10.72 19.50
N ARG A 7 18.82 9.98 20.47
CA ARG A 7 19.68 8.81 20.18
C ARG A 7 18.86 7.64 19.64
N PHE A 8 17.66 7.43 20.17
CA PHE A 8 16.75 6.39 19.70
C PHE A 8 16.25 6.67 18.28
N ASP A 9 15.87 7.92 17.99
CA ASP A 9 15.42 8.34 16.66
C ASP A 9 16.52 8.21 15.61
N ARG A 10 17.79 8.51 15.98
CA ARG A 10 18.95 8.28 15.11
C ARG A 10 19.14 6.79 14.81
N MET A 11 19.12 5.95 15.85
CA MET A 11 19.23 4.50 15.68
C MET A 11 18.11 3.95 14.77
N LEU A 12 16.87 4.39 14.94
CA LEU A 12 15.76 3.98 14.08
C LEU A 12 15.84 4.57 12.67
N ARG A 13 16.52 5.70 12.46
CA ARG A 13 16.79 6.18 11.10
C ARG A 13 17.79 5.29 10.37
N ASP A 14 18.79 4.78 11.09
CA ASP A 14 19.85 3.96 10.51
C ASP A 14 19.44 2.48 10.34
N LEU A 15 18.61 1.95 11.25
CA LEU A 15 18.17 0.55 11.25
C LEU A 15 16.72 0.35 10.78
N GLY A 16 15.94 1.42 10.70
CA GLY A 16 14.54 1.36 10.30
C GLY A 16 14.38 1.19 8.79
N GLN A 17 13.12 1.13 8.37
CA GLN A 17 12.74 1.08 6.97
C GLN A 17 12.27 2.45 6.52
N ARG A 18 12.67 2.82 5.30
CA ARG A 18 12.11 3.96 4.57
C ARG A 18 10.71 3.60 4.12
N VAL A 19 9.79 4.54 4.31
CA VAL A 19 8.40 4.40 3.90
C VAL A 19 7.95 5.65 3.15
N SER A 20 6.98 5.46 2.26
CA SER A 20 6.20 6.55 1.69
C SER A 20 4.85 6.58 2.38
N TRP A 21 4.61 7.62 3.18
CA TRP A 21 3.36 7.82 3.91
C TRP A 21 2.42 8.72 3.12
N ARG A 22 1.12 8.41 3.13
CA ARG A 22 0.08 9.29 2.60
C ARG A 22 -1.03 9.45 3.60
N ARG A 23 -1.36 10.71 3.89
CA ARG A 23 -2.46 11.06 4.77
C ARG A 23 -3.79 10.71 4.12
N ALA A 24 -4.65 10.05 4.86
CA ALA A 24 -6.02 9.74 4.48
C ALA A 24 -6.95 10.91 4.81
N ALA A 25 -7.98 11.06 3.97
CA ALA A 25 -9.12 11.90 4.24
C ALA A 25 -10.39 11.19 3.77
N PRO A 26 -11.53 11.36 4.47
CA PRO A 26 -12.80 10.82 4.01
C PRO A 26 -13.16 11.45 2.66
N CYS A 27 -13.58 10.61 1.72
CA CYS A 27 -14.09 11.10 0.44
C CYS A 27 -15.46 11.76 0.65
N PRO A 28 -15.76 12.91 0.04
CA PRO A 28 -17.09 13.53 0.13
C PRO A 28 -18.24 12.66 -0.39
N CYS A 29 -17.96 11.62 -1.19
CA CYS A 29 -18.97 10.67 -1.64
C CYS A 29 -19.31 9.57 -0.62
N ARG A 30 -18.69 9.59 0.56
CA ARG A 30 -18.88 8.59 1.60
C ARG A 30 -20.26 8.75 2.22
N ASP A 31 -21.02 7.67 2.28
CA ASP A 31 -22.31 7.63 2.94
C ASP A 31 -22.12 7.82 4.47
N PRO A 32 -22.78 8.81 5.10
CA PRO A 32 -22.63 9.06 6.53
C PRO A 32 -23.11 7.91 7.44
N ASN A 33 -24.05 7.10 6.98
CA ASN A 33 -24.67 6.03 7.76
C ASN A 33 -23.89 4.72 7.64
N THR A 34 -23.38 4.41 6.45
CA THR A 34 -22.69 3.14 6.19
C THR A 34 -21.17 3.26 6.17
N GLY A 35 -20.65 4.49 6.01
CA GLY A 35 -19.23 4.74 5.82
C GLY A 35 -18.69 4.25 4.46
N GLN A 36 -19.55 3.80 3.54
CA GLN A 36 -19.14 3.27 2.24
C GLN A 36 -18.97 4.39 1.21
N GLY A 37 -17.99 4.26 0.32
CA GLY A 37 -17.86 5.15 -0.83
C GLY A 37 -18.85 4.80 -1.93
N ARG A 38 -19.35 5.81 -2.65
CA ARG A 38 -20.13 5.57 -3.88
C ARG A 38 -19.34 4.76 -4.90
N TYR A 39 -19.95 3.69 -5.43
CA TYR A 39 -19.38 2.91 -6.53
C TYR A 39 -19.10 3.81 -7.74
N GLY A 40 -17.94 3.63 -8.37
CA GLY A 40 -17.53 4.44 -9.53
C GLY A 40 -17.11 5.88 -9.23
N CYS A 41 -17.00 6.31 -7.96
CA CYS A 41 -16.48 7.63 -7.64
C CYS A 41 -15.08 7.84 -8.25
N LEU A 42 -14.91 8.85 -9.10
CA LEU A 42 -13.61 9.12 -9.76
C LEU A 42 -12.49 9.49 -8.79
N ARG A 43 -12.83 9.95 -7.57
CA ARG A 43 -11.86 10.34 -6.54
C ARG A 43 -11.39 9.17 -5.69
N CYS A 44 -12.30 8.43 -5.04
CA CYS A 44 -11.93 7.32 -4.15
C CYS A 44 -12.03 5.93 -4.79
N ARG A 45 -12.61 5.83 -6.01
CA ARG A 45 -12.86 4.57 -6.73
C ARG A 45 -13.64 3.55 -5.88
N GLY A 46 -14.63 4.01 -5.13
CA GLY A 46 -15.47 3.19 -4.25
C GLY A 46 -14.91 2.93 -2.85
N LEU A 47 -13.67 3.35 -2.55
CA LEU A 47 -13.03 3.06 -1.26
C LEU A 47 -13.54 3.94 -0.11
N GLY A 48 -14.21 5.06 -0.39
CA GLY A 48 -14.68 6.00 0.63
C GLY A 48 -13.58 6.85 1.28
N THR A 49 -12.32 6.58 0.96
CA THR A 49 -11.14 7.31 1.42
C THR A 49 -10.32 7.80 0.23
N ILE A 50 -9.75 9.00 0.36
CA ILE A 50 -8.76 9.55 -0.56
C ILE A 50 -7.44 9.73 0.19
N TRP A 51 -6.34 9.66 -0.54
CA TRP A 51 -5.00 9.83 0.02
C TRP A 51 -4.30 11.00 -0.65
N GLY A 52 -3.61 11.80 0.14
CA GLY A 52 -2.81 12.91 -0.36
C GLY A 52 -1.50 12.47 -1.00
N ASP A 53 -0.64 13.46 -1.23
CA ASP A 53 0.69 13.27 -1.79
C ASP A 53 1.60 12.42 -0.88
N PRO A 54 2.53 11.65 -1.47
CA PRO A 54 3.48 10.86 -0.71
C PRO A 54 4.48 11.73 0.05
N ILE A 55 4.60 11.46 1.35
CA ILE A 55 5.56 12.08 2.26
C ILE A 55 6.61 11.01 2.62
N PRO A 56 7.88 11.20 2.23
CA PRO A 56 8.96 10.32 2.67
C PRO A 56 9.11 10.32 4.19
N ALA A 57 9.16 9.13 4.78
CA ALA A 57 9.30 8.96 6.23
C ALA A 57 10.10 7.69 6.56
N TRP A 58 10.27 7.41 7.86
CA TRP A 58 10.93 6.19 8.33
C TRP A 58 10.23 5.62 9.57
N THR A 59 10.34 4.31 9.75
CA THR A 59 9.76 3.59 10.89
C THR A 59 10.58 2.34 11.20
N GLY A 60 10.55 1.89 12.45
CA GLY A 60 11.05 0.57 12.82
C GLY A 60 9.97 -0.49 12.61
N LEU A 61 10.33 -1.66 12.06
CA LEU A 61 9.46 -2.83 12.05
C LEU A 61 9.63 -3.60 13.37
N SER A 62 8.55 -3.75 14.14
CA SER A 62 8.59 -4.46 15.43
C SER A 62 8.12 -5.91 15.24
N GLY A 63 8.91 -6.87 15.72
CA GLY A 63 8.77 -8.30 15.39
C GLY A 63 7.50 -9.01 15.90
N MET A 64 7.36 -10.25 15.42
CA MET A 64 6.19 -11.17 15.51
C MET A 64 5.61 -11.46 16.91
N LYS A 65 6.25 -11.06 18.01
CA LYS A 65 5.74 -11.36 19.36
C LYS A 65 4.49 -10.53 19.70
N LEU A 66 4.43 -9.27 19.24
CA LEU A 66 3.27 -8.39 19.45
C LEU A 66 2.07 -8.78 18.55
N ALA A 67 2.35 -9.42 17.41
CA ALA A 67 1.32 -10.03 16.55
C ALA A 67 0.46 -11.04 17.32
N ARG A 68 1.05 -11.78 18.28
CA ARG A 68 0.32 -12.75 19.12
C ARG A 68 -0.63 -12.09 20.11
N GLU A 69 -0.26 -10.94 20.69
CA GLU A 69 -1.12 -10.18 21.61
C GLU A 69 -2.32 -9.57 20.88
N TYR A 70 -2.13 -9.03 19.68
CA TYR A 70 -3.24 -8.54 18.85
C TYR A 70 -4.09 -9.67 18.24
N ALA A 71 -3.50 -10.84 17.96
CA ALA A 71 -4.25 -12.02 17.51
C ALA A 71 -5.22 -12.53 18.57
N ALA A 72 -4.90 -12.39 19.86
CA ALA A 72 -5.79 -12.73 20.96
C ALA A 72 -7.08 -11.87 20.99
N PHE A 73 -7.07 -10.69 20.37
CA PHE A 73 -8.24 -9.81 20.25
C PHE A 73 -9.07 -10.06 18.96
N GLY A 74 -8.76 -11.10 18.19
CA GLY A 74 -9.52 -11.48 16.98
C GLY A 74 -9.42 -10.47 15.82
N ARG A 75 -8.47 -9.53 15.88
CA ARG A 75 -8.29 -8.46 14.87
C ARG A 75 -6.95 -8.55 14.14
N TRP A 76 -6.25 -9.67 14.20
CA TRP A 76 -4.98 -9.85 13.51
C TRP A 76 -5.16 -10.72 12.27
N GLU A 77 -4.80 -10.18 11.11
CA GLU A 77 -4.81 -10.92 9.85
C GLU A 77 -3.39 -11.30 9.42
N SER A 78 -3.29 -12.37 8.63
CA SER A 78 -1.99 -12.81 8.10
C SER A 78 -1.40 -11.72 7.21
N GLY A 79 -0.24 -11.20 7.62
CA GLY A 79 0.46 -10.13 6.92
C GLY A 79 0.38 -8.77 7.60
N ASP A 80 -0.39 -8.60 8.68
CA ASP A 80 -0.36 -7.40 9.50
C ASP A 80 1.03 -7.18 10.14
N VAL A 81 1.39 -5.93 10.38
CA VAL A 81 2.69 -5.54 10.95
C VAL A 81 2.53 -4.54 12.07
N VAL A 82 3.50 -4.51 12.99
CA VAL A 82 3.58 -3.46 14.01
C VAL A 82 4.73 -2.52 13.68
N LEU A 83 4.42 -1.24 13.61
CA LEU A 83 5.36 -0.17 13.34
C LEU A 83 5.72 0.54 14.65
N THR A 84 7.01 0.74 14.89
CA THR A 84 7.50 1.69 15.91
C THR A 84 7.86 2.98 15.21
N ILE A 85 7.05 4.00 15.42
CA ILE A 85 7.15 5.31 14.78
C ILE A 85 7.95 6.26 15.70
N PRO A 86 9.14 6.72 15.27
CA PRO A 86 9.94 7.71 15.99
C PRO A 86 9.21 9.06 16.06
N GLY A 87 9.42 9.81 17.16
CA GLY A 87 8.85 11.15 17.33
C GLY A 87 9.29 12.15 16.26
N ALA A 88 10.54 12.02 15.79
CA ALA A 88 11.08 12.87 14.74
C ALA A 88 10.66 12.46 13.31
N SER A 89 9.97 11.34 13.12
CA SER A 89 9.54 10.88 11.78
C SER A 89 8.31 11.66 11.33
N PRO A 90 8.19 12.08 10.05
CA PRO A 90 6.95 12.66 9.52
C PRO A 90 5.73 11.77 9.76
N LEU A 91 5.93 10.45 9.75
CA LEU A 91 4.90 9.44 10.05
C LEU A 91 4.32 9.55 11.49
N PHE A 92 4.95 10.32 12.38
CA PHE A 92 4.43 10.57 13.72
C PHE A 92 3.07 11.28 13.71
N ALA A 93 2.75 12.02 12.64
CA ALA A 93 1.44 12.64 12.45
C ALA A 93 0.40 11.72 11.77
N ALA A 94 0.75 10.46 11.51
CA ALA A 94 -0.14 9.54 10.80
C ALA A 94 -1.37 9.16 11.63
N GLY A 95 -2.53 9.13 11.00
CA GLY A 95 -3.80 8.76 11.62
C GLY A 95 -4.36 7.43 11.09
N GLU A 96 -5.56 7.10 11.54
CA GLU A 96 -6.31 5.93 11.03
C GLU A 96 -6.52 6.03 9.51
N HIS A 97 -6.45 4.88 8.83
CA HIS A 97 -6.54 4.74 7.37
C HIS A 97 -5.43 5.38 6.54
N ASP A 98 -4.46 6.05 7.17
CA ASP A 98 -3.27 6.53 6.48
C ASP A 98 -2.53 5.36 5.83
N ARG A 99 -2.03 5.60 4.62
CA ARG A 99 -1.40 4.59 3.76
C ARG A 99 0.11 4.64 3.93
N ILE A 100 0.73 3.47 4.00
CA ILE A 100 2.17 3.31 4.17
C ILE A 100 2.66 2.32 3.12
N LEU A 101 3.60 2.77 2.30
CA LEU A 101 4.30 1.94 1.32
C LEU A 101 5.71 1.65 1.80
N MET A 102 6.09 0.38 1.89
CA MET A 102 7.43 -0.04 2.33
C MET A 102 8.43 0.11 1.18
N MET A 103 9.34 1.08 1.25
CA MET A 103 10.20 1.43 0.12
C MET A 103 11.40 0.50 -0.03
N ASP A 104 11.84 -0.12 1.06
CA ASP A 104 13.00 -1.02 1.11
C ASP A 104 12.63 -2.51 0.99
N SER A 105 11.33 -2.81 0.82
CA SER A 105 10.83 -4.19 0.69
C SER A 105 10.12 -4.38 -0.64
N SER A 106 10.19 -5.60 -1.18
CA SER A 106 9.38 -5.99 -2.33
C SER A 106 8.86 -7.42 -2.16
N GLU A 107 7.70 -7.69 -2.73
CA GLU A 107 7.02 -8.98 -2.73
C GLU A 107 6.62 -9.36 -4.17
N PRO A 108 6.56 -10.67 -4.49
CA PRO A 108 6.03 -11.10 -5.77
C PRO A 108 4.54 -10.77 -5.88
N PHE A 109 4.09 -10.44 -7.09
CA PHE A 109 2.67 -10.29 -7.41
C PHE A 109 2.36 -10.88 -8.78
N GLN A 110 1.09 -11.21 -8.97
CA GLN A 110 0.52 -11.65 -10.23
C GLN A 110 -0.86 -11.02 -10.41
N LEU A 111 -1.17 -10.56 -11.61
CA LEU A 111 -2.44 -9.91 -11.95
C LEU A 111 -2.89 -10.33 -13.34
N VAL A 112 -4.20 -10.55 -13.48
CA VAL A 112 -4.85 -10.69 -14.79
C VAL A 112 -5.58 -9.39 -15.08
N LEU A 113 -5.35 -8.86 -16.28
CA LEU A 113 -5.80 -7.57 -16.76
C LEU A 113 -6.44 -7.72 -18.14
N THR A 114 -7.24 -6.74 -18.54
CA THR A 114 -7.73 -6.62 -19.92
C THR A 114 -7.06 -5.42 -20.56
N HIS A 115 -6.53 -5.58 -21.76
CA HIS A 115 -5.91 -4.48 -22.49
C HIS A 115 -6.98 -3.52 -23.03
N ASP A 116 -7.30 -2.45 -22.32
CA ASP A 116 -8.39 -1.52 -22.69
C ASP A 116 -7.88 -0.15 -23.14
N GLY A 117 -6.56 -0.01 -23.29
CA GLY A 117 -5.88 1.24 -23.66
C GLY A 117 -5.73 2.23 -22.50
N THR A 118 -6.36 1.98 -21.34
CA THR A 118 -6.06 2.71 -20.10
C THR A 118 -5.11 1.93 -19.20
N ASP A 119 -5.23 0.59 -19.21
CA ASP A 119 -4.35 -0.37 -18.53
C ASP A 119 -3.94 0.07 -17.11
N ALA A 120 -4.89 0.68 -16.40
CA ALA A 120 -4.69 1.30 -15.09
C ALA A 120 -5.45 0.52 -14.02
N PRO A 121 -5.04 -0.72 -13.71
CA PRO A 121 -5.77 -1.50 -12.73
C PRO A 121 -5.63 -0.85 -11.37
N ALA A 122 -6.72 -0.86 -10.62
CA ALA A 122 -6.72 -0.33 -9.26
C ALA A 122 -5.69 -0.98 -8.32
N CYS A 123 -5.14 -2.15 -8.68
CA CYS A 123 -4.10 -2.84 -7.92
C CYS A 123 -2.66 -2.49 -8.36
N VAL A 124 -2.48 -1.70 -9.42
CA VAL A 124 -1.21 -1.07 -9.78
C VAL A 124 -1.43 0.43 -9.57
N ARG A 125 -0.90 0.99 -8.48
CA ARG A 125 -1.05 2.41 -8.14
C ARG A 125 0.27 2.96 -7.65
N ASP A 126 0.56 4.22 -7.93
CA ASP A 126 1.38 5.10 -7.08
C ASP A 126 2.65 4.47 -6.50
N GLY A 127 3.57 4.10 -7.40
CA GLY A 127 4.88 3.56 -7.02
C GLY A 127 4.83 2.18 -6.35
N LEU A 128 3.72 1.47 -6.44
CA LEU A 128 3.59 0.11 -5.89
C LEU A 128 4.43 -0.88 -6.68
N VAL A 129 4.38 -0.84 -8.02
CA VAL A 129 5.15 -1.76 -8.87
C VAL A 129 6.62 -1.36 -8.88
N VAL A 130 7.48 -2.33 -8.58
CA VAL A 130 8.94 -2.18 -8.63
C VAL A 130 9.44 -2.64 -9.99
N GLN A 131 8.94 -3.78 -10.45
CA GLN A 131 9.37 -4.43 -11.68
C GLN A 131 8.27 -5.36 -12.18
N ILE A 132 8.12 -5.45 -13.51
CA ILE A 132 7.32 -6.47 -14.18
C ILE A 132 8.30 -7.41 -14.87
N ASP A 133 8.24 -8.69 -14.53
CA ASP A 133 9.16 -9.73 -14.99
C ASP A 133 8.62 -10.46 -16.21
N ARG A 134 7.29 -10.62 -16.30
CA ARG A 134 6.65 -11.39 -17.37
C ARG A 134 5.30 -10.81 -17.73
N CYS A 135 4.96 -10.85 -19.02
CA CYS A 135 3.66 -10.53 -19.57
C CYS A 135 3.28 -11.63 -20.57
N PHE A 136 2.11 -12.23 -20.43
CA PHE A 136 1.67 -13.31 -21.31
C PHE A 136 0.15 -13.38 -21.43
N TRP A 137 -0.35 -13.93 -22.53
CA TRP A 137 -1.79 -14.11 -22.78
C TRP A 137 -2.07 -15.42 -23.50
N LEU A 138 -3.35 -15.74 -23.68
CA LEU A 138 -3.79 -16.86 -24.50
C LEU A 138 -4.00 -16.40 -25.94
N GLY A 139 -3.28 -17.02 -26.86
CA GLY A 139 -3.42 -16.83 -28.31
C GLY A 139 -4.37 -17.85 -28.94
N ALA A 140 -4.26 -18.03 -30.25
CA ALA A 140 -5.07 -19.00 -30.98
C ALA A 140 -4.86 -20.44 -30.45
N GLY A 141 -5.96 -21.16 -30.23
CA GLY A 141 -5.92 -22.54 -29.72
C GLY A 141 -5.44 -22.65 -28.26
N ASP A 142 -5.65 -21.61 -27.45
CA ASP A 142 -5.25 -21.53 -26.03
C ASP A 142 -3.75 -21.68 -25.77
N ALA A 143 -2.91 -21.45 -26.79
CA ALA A 143 -1.47 -21.43 -26.62
C ALA A 143 -1.04 -20.19 -25.82
N ILE A 144 -0.10 -20.36 -24.89
CA ILE A 144 0.50 -19.23 -24.16
C ILE A 144 1.41 -18.46 -25.10
N VAL A 145 1.13 -17.17 -25.27
CA VAL A 145 1.97 -16.22 -26.00
C VAL A 145 2.71 -15.36 -24.98
N GLU A 146 4.04 -15.39 -25.02
CA GLU A 146 4.89 -14.47 -24.25
C GLU A 146 4.98 -13.14 -24.98
N GLY A 147 4.72 -12.05 -24.26
CA GLY A 147 4.88 -10.69 -24.75
C GLY A 147 5.89 -9.89 -23.97
N ASP A 148 6.11 -8.68 -24.44
CA ASP A 148 7.00 -7.74 -23.80
C ASP A 148 6.38 -7.21 -22.49
N ALA A 149 7.22 -7.06 -21.47
CA ALA A 149 6.79 -6.52 -20.19
C ALA A 149 6.46 -5.02 -20.31
N PRO A 150 5.27 -4.57 -19.87
CA PRO A 150 4.97 -3.15 -19.82
C PRO A 150 5.80 -2.43 -18.75
N VAL A 151 5.92 -1.12 -18.93
CA VAL A 151 6.41 -0.20 -17.90
C VAL A 151 5.22 0.35 -17.14
N ALA A 152 5.26 0.22 -15.80
CA ALA A 152 4.29 0.85 -14.92
C ALA A 152 4.69 2.30 -14.64
N ALA A 153 3.84 3.25 -15.03
CA ALA A 153 4.00 4.66 -14.70
C ALA A 153 3.71 4.90 -13.21
N PRO A 154 4.10 6.06 -12.66
CA PRO A 154 3.86 6.39 -11.27
C PRO A 154 2.39 6.29 -10.88
N ASP A 155 1.44 6.71 -11.73
CA ASP A 155 0.00 6.63 -11.47
C ASP A 155 -0.59 5.22 -11.57
N GLY A 156 0.24 4.25 -11.95
CA GLY A 156 -0.08 2.85 -12.09
C GLY A 156 -0.67 2.44 -13.45
N THR A 157 -0.68 3.36 -14.42
CA THR A 157 -0.94 3.01 -15.82
C THR A 157 0.19 2.13 -16.36
N LEU A 158 -0.17 1.12 -17.15
CA LEU A 158 0.80 0.31 -17.87
C LEU A 158 0.96 0.85 -19.30
N SER A 159 2.18 0.85 -19.79
CA SER A 159 2.50 1.28 -21.16
C SER A 159 3.53 0.34 -21.78
N TRP A 160 3.40 0.10 -23.08
CA TRP A 160 4.33 -0.70 -23.85
C TRP A 160 5.21 0.20 -24.71
N ALA A 161 6.45 -0.23 -24.94
CA ALA A 161 7.33 0.46 -25.89
C ALA A 161 6.73 0.37 -27.31
N ALA A 162 7.03 1.37 -28.14
CA ALA A 162 6.59 1.35 -29.53
C ALA A 162 7.15 0.11 -30.26
N GLY A 163 6.28 -0.66 -30.92
CA GLY A 163 6.64 -1.90 -31.60
C GLY A 163 6.81 -3.13 -30.71
N ALA A 164 6.52 -3.01 -29.40
CA ALA A 164 6.51 -4.14 -28.49
C ALA A 164 5.42 -5.16 -28.85
N ASN A 165 5.69 -6.44 -28.56
CA ASN A 165 4.70 -7.51 -28.59
C ASN A 165 3.74 -7.36 -27.40
N ALA A 166 2.69 -6.57 -27.61
CA ALA A 166 1.64 -6.31 -26.64
C ALA A 166 0.37 -7.11 -26.96
N PRO A 167 -0.46 -7.43 -25.95
CA PRO A 167 -1.78 -8.02 -26.19
C PRO A 167 -2.65 -7.09 -27.04
N GLU A 168 -3.58 -7.65 -27.83
CA GLU A 168 -4.50 -6.84 -28.62
C GLU A 168 -5.54 -6.13 -27.75
N PRO A 169 -6.10 -4.97 -28.18
CA PRO A 169 -7.16 -4.31 -27.42
C PRO A 169 -8.36 -5.25 -27.17
N GLY A 170 -8.82 -5.31 -25.92
CA GLY A 170 -9.84 -6.23 -25.43
C GLY A 170 -9.31 -7.58 -24.96
N GLN A 171 -8.04 -7.92 -25.22
CA GLN A 171 -7.45 -9.20 -24.83
C GLN A 171 -7.06 -9.22 -23.35
N GLN A 172 -7.33 -10.34 -22.70
CA GLN A 172 -6.87 -10.58 -21.33
C GLN A 172 -5.42 -11.03 -21.33
N PHE A 173 -4.62 -10.46 -20.44
CA PHE A 173 -3.22 -10.80 -20.25
C PHE A 173 -2.88 -10.89 -18.76
N SER A 174 -1.85 -11.65 -18.46
CA SER A 174 -1.31 -11.82 -17.12
C SER A 174 0.03 -11.13 -17.01
N ILE A 175 0.25 -10.41 -15.92
CA ILE A 175 1.57 -9.89 -15.53
C ILE A 175 2.04 -10.53 -14.25
N VAL A 176 3.34 -10.80 -14.18
CA VAL A 176 4.04 -11.28 -12.98
C VAL A 176 5.20 -10.35 -12.71
N GLY A 177 5.44 -10.02 -11.46
CA GLY A 177 6.51 -9.10 -11.11
C GLY A 177 6.73 -8.94 -9.61
N ARG A 178 7.38 -7.83 -9.25
CA ARG A 178 7.62 -7.41 -7.87
C ARG A 178 6.96 -6.07 -7.58
N ARG A 179 6.35 -5.97 -6.39
CA ARG A 179 5.72 -4.75 -5.89
C ARG A 179 6.14 -4.47 -4.45
N ARG A 180 5.99 -3.23 -4.01
CA ARG A 180 6.19 -2.82 -2.62
C ARG A 180 5.01 -3.28 -1.77
N PRO A 181 5.25 -3.86 -0.57
CA PRO A 181 4.18 -4.11 0.39
C PRO A 181 3.50 -2.80 0.81
N GLU A 182 2.18 -2.82 0.86
CA GLU A 182 1.34 -1.69 1.20
C GLU A 182 0.50 -2.00 2.43
N TYR A 183 0.37 -1.00 3.30
CA TYR A 183 -0.37 -1.10 4.56
C TYR A 183 -1.24 0.13 4.78
N PHE A 184 -2.28 -0.02 5.60
CA PHE A 184 -3.01 1.08 6.20
C PHE A 184 -2.99 0.97 7.72
N LEU A 185 -2.99 2.11 8.41
CA LEU A 185 -3.05 2.12 9.87
C LEU A 185 -4.47 1.73 10.32
N LEU A 186 -4.58 0.60 11.03
CA LEU A 186 -5.88 -0.02 11.33
C LEU A 186 -6.64 0.80 12.37
N ILE A 187 -5.98 1.13 13.48
CA ILE A 187 -6.51 1.94 14.58
C ILE A 187 -5.30 2.55 15.30
N GLU A 188 -5.26 3.88 15.39
CA GLU A 188 -4.48 4.51 16.44
C GLU A 188 -5.34 4.44 17.71
N LEU A 189 -5.03 3.54 18.63
CA LEU A 189 -5.55 3.72 19.99
C LEU A 189 -4.83 4.95 20.50
N PRO A 190 -5.51 6.07 20.80
CA PRO A 190 -4.86 7.20 21.46
C PRO A 190 -4.34 6.67 22.79
N GLN A 191 -3.07 6.32 22.85
CA GLN A 191 -2.39 6.17 24.12
C GLN A 191 -2.03 7.58 24.51
N ASP A 192 -2.96 8.24 25.20
CA ASP A 192 -2.69 9.48 25.92
C ASP A 192 -1.59 9.18 26.95
N ARG A 193 -0.35 9.37 26.51
CA ARG A 193 0.84 9.29 27.33
C ARG A 193 1.33 10.72 27.50
N ALA A 194 0.62 11.51 28.30
CA ALA A 194 1.13 12.76 28.87
C ALA A 194 2.35 12.55 29.81
N HIS A 195 2.92 11.34 29.87
CA HIS A 195 4.16 11.04 30.54
C HIS A 195 5.34 11.72 29.81
N HIS A 196 6.22 12.39 30.56
CA HIS A 196 7.37 13.17 30.07
C HIS A 196 7.06 14.54 29.43
N GLY A 197 6.02 15.24 29.90
CA GLY A 197 5.84 16.67 29.63
C GLY A 197 5.46 17.02 28.18
N GLY A 198 4.75 16.11 27.50
CA GLY A 198 4.25 16.34 26.13
C GLY A 198 5.28 16.10 25.02
N LEU A 199 6.45 15.52 25.34
CA LEU A 199 7.43 15.16 24.32
C LEU A 199 6.87 14.06 23.39
N PRO A 200 7.13 14.14 22.07
CA PRO A 200 6.71 13.12 21.11
C PRO A 200 7.54 11.86 21.28
N LEU A 201 7.11 10.99 22.19
CA LEU A 201 7.77 9.71 22.43
C LEU A 201 7.43 8.73 21.31
N PRO A 202 8.35 7.82 20.95
CA PRO A 202 8.08 6.80 19.95
C PRO A 202 6.79 6.02 20.27
N ARG A 203 5.90 5.92 19.29
CA ARG A 203 4.62 5.22 19.43
C ARG A 203 4.61 3.93 18.62
N ARG A 204 3.80 2.96 19.05
CA ARG A 204 3.59 1.71 18.31
C ARG A 204 2.22 1.72 17.69
N VAL A 205 2.14 1.38 16.41
CA VAL A 205 0.87 1.34 15.67
C VAL A 205 0.79 0.02 14.91
N ALA A 206 -0.40 -0.60 14.92
CA ALA A 206 -0.70 -1.75 14.08
C ALA A 206 -1.09 -1.27 12.68
N ALA A 207 -0.42 -1.80 11.67
CA ALA A 207 -0.69 -1.54 10.27
C ALA A 207 -1.19 -2.83 9.62
N ARG A 208 -2.36 -2.74 8.97
CA ARG A 208 -2.96 -3.86 8.27
C ARG A 208 -2.52 -3.87 6.83
N ARG A 209 -2.23 -5.06 6.30
CA ARG A 209 -1.85 -5.19 4.90
C ARG A 209 -3.00 -4.74 4.01
N PHE A 210 -2.70 -3.88 3.05
CA PHE A 210 -3.64 -3.43 2.06
C PHE A 210 -3.83 -4.54 1.02
N GLN A 211 -4.68 -5.51 1.33
CA GLN A 211 -5.03 -6.59 0.42
C GLN A 211 -6.30 -6.22 -0.36
N LEU A 212 -6.10 -5.79 -1.60
CA LEU A 212 -7.16 -5.66 -2.62
C LEU A 212 -7.50 -7.03 -3.24
N PHE A 213 -7.68 -8.09 -2.45
CA PHE A 213 -8.14 -9.36 -3.05
C PHE A 213 -9.57 -9.17 -3.60
N GLY A 214 -9.66 -8.97 -4.92
CA GLY A 214 -10.58 -9.73 -5.76
C GLY A 214 -11.87 -9.08 -6.24
N ASN A 215 -12.29 -7.89 -5.80
CA ASN A 215 -13.54 -7.30 -6.32
C ASN A 215 -13.46 -5.77 -6.48
N ILE A 216 -12.85 -5.33 -7.58
CA ILE A 216 -13.49 -4.27 -8.36
C ILE A 216 -14.04 -5.02 -9.55
N GLY A 217 -15.33 -5.35 -9.48
CA GLY A 217 -16.03 -6.06 -10.54
C GLY A 217 -15.88 -5.33 -11.88
N PRO A 218 -16.24 -6.00 -12.99
CA PRO A 218 -16.14 -5.40 -14.31
C PRO A 218 -16.78 -4.01 -14.30
N ARG A 219 -16.09 -3.05 -14.91
CA ARG A 219 -16.72 -1.80 -15.36
C ARG A 219 -17.73 -2.20 -16.44
N THR A 220 -18.93 -2.62 -16.03
CA THR A 220 -20.11 -2.67 -16.90
C THR A 220 -20.67 -1.28 -17.06
#